data_AF-A0A954DEI2-F1
#
_entry.id   AF-A0A954DEI2-F1
#
_cell.length_a   1.000
_cell.length_b   1.000
_cell.length_c   1.000
_cell.angle_alpha   90.00
_cell.angle_beta   90.00
_cell.angle_gamma   90.00
#
_symmetry.space_group_name_H-M   'P 1'
#
loop_
_entity.id
_entity.type
_entity.pdbx_description
1 polymer ?
#
loop_
_entity_poly.entity_id
_entity_poly.type
_entity_poly.pdbx_seq_one_letter_code
_entity_poly.pdbx_strand_id
1 'polypeptide(L)'
;MTTSRTDDAERVRELEARIRELEEENVRLHREAADVATANVHAAMQLVELSDARNRELEAKNAQIHHALELAEEASEQKSRFLANMSHELRTPISGILGMVELLSSSELDEQQRDVVSTIASTADSFLELIHQLLDFTKVEAGAVELEETEFDVWDTCERVAQLLQVSADQKGVTFDFVLDGDVPRRAVGD
;
A
#
# COMPACT_ATOMS: atom_id res chain seq x y z
N MET A 1 56.65 65.72 51.57
CA MET A 1 56.73 64.23 51.63
C MET A 1 55.54 63.57 52.36
N THR A 2 54.52 64.32 52.80
CA THR A 2 53.37 63.78 53.54
C THR A 2 52.17 63.40 52.67
N THR A 3 52.09 63.87 51.41
CA THR A 3 50.97 63.60 50.50
C THR A 3 50.96 62.19 49.91
N SER A 4 52.11 61.57 49.69
CA SER A 4 52.22 60.22 49.08
C SER A 4 51.77 59.08 49.99
N ARG A 5 51.89 59.24 51.32
CA ARG A 5 51.54 58.19 52.29
C ARG A 5 50.04 58.12 52.59
N THR A 6 49.34 59.25 52.42
CA THR A 6 47.89 59.35 52.59
C THR A 6 47.16 58.80 51.37
N ASP A 7 47.71 59.04 50.17
CA ASP A 7 47.20 58.53 48.89
C ASP A 7 47.31 56.99 48.81
N ASP A 8 48.43 56.41 49.26
CA ASP A 8 48.60 54.95 49.35
C ASP A 8 47.63 54.30 50.35
N ALA A 9 47.38 54.94 51.50
CA ALA A 9 46.45 54.42 52.51
C ALA A 9 44.98 54.50 52.05
N GLU A 10 44.63 55.49 51.24
CA GLU A 10 43.31 55.63 50.64
C GLU A 10 43.09 54.57 49.55
N ARG A 11 44.11 54.33 48.72
CA ARG A 11 44.11 53.31 47.66
C ARG A 11 44.03 51.87 48.20
N VAL A 12 44.69 51.60 49.32
CA VAL A 12 44.57 50.30 50.03
C VAL A 12 43.14 50.11 50.56
N ARG A 13 42.52 51.14 51.15
CA ARG A 13 41.12 51.06 51.62
C ARG A 13 40.12 50.85 50.49
N GLU A 14 40.34 51.49 49.35
CA GLU A 14 39.52 51.31 48.15
C GLU A 14 39.66 49.89 47.59
N LEU A 15 40.89 49.36 47.51
CA LEU A 15 41.15 47.98 47.09
C LEU A 15 40.51 46.97 48.06
N GLU A 16 40.63 47.17 49.36
CA GLU A 16 39.99 46.31 50.37
C GLU A 16 38.45 46.35 50.28
N ALA A 17 37.87 47.51 49.98
CA ALA A 17 36.43 47.62 49.74
C ALA A 17 36.02 46.88 48.47
N ARG A 18 36.80 47.01 47.39
CA ARG A 18 36.54 46.31 46.12
C ARG A 18 36.71 44.80 46.22
N ILE A 19 37.69 44.32 47.00
CA ILE A 19 37.88 42.88 47.27
C ILE A 19 36.67 42.33 48.01
N ARG A 20 36.19 43.01 49.07
CA ARG A 20 34.98 42.59 49.80
C ARG A 20 33.75 42.55 48.89
N GLU A 21 33.56 43.55 48.05
CA GLU A 21 32.46 43.59 47.08
C GLU A 21 32.54 42.42 46.09
N LEU A 22 33.74 42.13 45.56
CA LEU A 22 33.96 41.00 44.64
C LEU A 22 33.81 39.63 45.33
N GLU A 23 34.14 39.51 46.60
CA GLU A 23 33.93 38.30 47.40
C GLU A 23 32.43 38.05 47.62
N GLU A 24 31.67 39.09 47.99
CA GLU A 24 30.21 39.01 48.13
C GLU A 24 29.53 38.66 46.78
N GLU A 25 29.98 39.28 45.69
CA GLU A 25 29.50 38.98 44.34
C GLU A 25 29.84 37.55 43.90
N ASN A 26 31.06 37.06 44.16
CA ASN A 26 31.43 35.66 43.85
C ASN A 26 30.57 34.67 44.62
N VAL A 27 30.33 34.90 45.91
CA VAL A 27 29.47 34.03 46.73
C VAL A 27 28.04 34.02 46.18
N ARG A 28 27.52 35.17 45.75
CA ARG A 28 26.19 35.27 45.11
C ARG A 28 26.15 34.49 43.79
N LEU A 29 27.12 34.72 42.90
CA LEU A 29 27.19 34.04 41.60
C LEU A 29 27.34 32.52 41.75
N HIS A 30 28.14 32.04 42.71
CA HIS A 30 28.26 30.61 42.98
C HIS A 30 26.95 29.99 43.46
N ARG A 31 26.17 30.70 44.27
CA ARG A 31 24.85 30.24 44.72
C ARG A 31 23.85 30.18 43.57
N GLU A 32 23.77 31.24 42.76
CA GLU A 32 22.90 31.27 41.57
C GLU A 32 23.28 30.17 40.57
N ALA A 33 24.57 29.94 40.34
CA ALA A 33 25.05 28.87 39.46
C ALA A 33 24.66 27.47 39.99
N ALA A 34 24.73 27.24 41.30
CA ALA A 34 24.30 25.98 41.92
C ALA A 34 22.78 25.76 41.80
N ASP A 35 21.97 26.81 41.97
CA ASP A 35 20.51 26.74 41.83
C ASP A 35 20.12 26.42 40.37
N VAL A 36 20.76 27.08 39.39
CA VAL A 36 20.56 26.81 37.96
C VAL A 36 21.00 25.40 37.60
N ALA A 37 22.15 24.93 38.10
CA ALA A 37 22.62 23.57 37.84
C ALA A 37 21.63 22.52 38.36
N THR A 38 21.07 22.74 39.56
CA THR A 38 20.07 21.87 40.16
C THR A 38 18.77 21.84 39.34
N ALA A 39 18.29 23.01 38.90
CA ALA A 39 17.12 23.12 38.04
C ALA A 39 17.33 22.42 36.69
N ASN A 40 18.51 22.58 36.08
CA ASN A 40 18.86 21.94 34.81
C ASN A 40 18.89 20.40 34.93
N VAL A 41 19.46 19.86 36.02
CA VAL A 41 19.45 18.41 36.28
C VAL A 41 18.02 17.89 36.43
N HIS A 42 17.17 18.60 37.16
CA HIS A 42 15.77 18.21 37.32
C HIS A 42 15.01 18.22 35.97
N ALA A 43 15.18 19.27 35.18
CA ALA A 43 14.58 19.36 33.85
C ALA A 43 15.07 18.24 32.92
N ALA A 44 16.38 17.92 32.96
CA ALA A 44 16.94 16.82 32.18
C ALA A 44 16.35 15.45 32.59
N MET A 45 16.15 15.20 33.89
CA MET A 45 15.51 13.98 34.37
C MET A 45 14.06 13.87 33.88
N GLN A 46 13.29 14.95 33.95
CA GLN A 46 11.90 14.97 33.44
C GLN A 46 11.83 14.72 31.93
N LEU A 47 12.77 15.27 31.15
CA LEU A 47 12.85 15.03 29.71
C LEU A 47 13.16 13.57 29.39
N VAL A 48 14.08 12.94 30.13
CA VAL A 48 14.38 11.51 29.97
C VAL A 48 13.17 10.66 30.30
N GLU A 49 12.49 10.91 31.42
CA GLU A 49 11.28 10.16 31.80
C GLU A 49 10.15 10.31 30.77
N LEU A 50 9.92 11.52 30.25
CA LEU A 50 8.93 11.78 29.22
C LEU A 50 9.30 11.07 27.91
N SER A 51 10.58 11.12 27.52
CA SER A 51 11.09 10.42 26.33
C SER A 51 10.90 8.92 26.44
N ASP A 52 11.23 8.32 27.59
CA ASP A 52 11.04 6.89 27.84
C ASP A 52 9.56 6.49 27.80
N ALA A 53 8.70 7.29 28.43
CA ALA A 53 7.25 7.07 28.38
C ALA A 53 6.73 7.13 26.93
N ARG A 54 7.21 8.11 26.15
CA ARG A 54 6.81 8.27 24.75
C ARG A 54 7.33 7.13 23.88
N ASN A 55 8.57 6.68 24.08
CA ASN A 55 9.14 5.55 23.36
C ASN A 55 8.35 4.27 23.62
N ARG A 56 7.99 3.99 24.88
CA ARG A 56 7.14 2.83 25.22
C ARG A 56 5.76 2.92 24.57
N GLU A 57 5.16 4.11 24.55
CA GLU A 57 3.88 4.32 23.86
C GLU A 57 3.99 4.07 22.35
N LEU A 58 5.07 4.54 21.73
CA LEU A 58 5.34 4.31 20.30
C LEU A 58 5.59 2.83 20.01
N GLU A 59 6.36 2.14 20.83
CA GLU A 59 6.60 0.70 20.71
C GLU A 59 5.30 -0.09 20.83
N ALA A 60 4.45 0.24 21.82
CA ALA A 60 3.14 -0.41 21.98
C ALA A 60 2.22 -0.17 20.77
N LYS A 61 2.19 1.06 20.24
CA LYS A 61 1.41 1.37 19.03
C LYS A 61 1.95 0.67 17.80
N ASN A 62 3.27 0.62 17.62
CA ASN A 62 3.89 -0.10 16.51
C ASN A 62 3.56 -1.59 16.58
N ALA A 63 3.64 -2.21 17.77
CA ALA A 63 3.25 -3.60 17.96
C ALA A 63 1.76 -3.84 17.62
N GLN A 64 0.87 -2.92 18.02
CA GLN A 64 -0.55 -3.01 17.66
C GLN A 64 -0.79 -2.88 16.15
N ILE A 65 -0.10 -1.94 15.48
CA ILE A 65 -0.20 -1.76 14.03
C ILE A 65 0.32 -2.99 13.30
N HIS A 66 1.47 -3.54 13.71
CA HIS A 66 2.02 -4.76 13.12
C HIS A 66 1.07 -5.94 13.27
N HIS A 67 0.51 -6.14 14.47
CA HIS A 67 -0.44 -7.22 14.69
C HIS A 67 -1.73 -7.04 13.87
N ALA A 68 -2.25 -5.81 13.76
CA ALA A 68 -3.41 -5.52 12.93
C ALA A 68 -3.13 -5.76 11.44
N LEU A 69 -1.91 -5.45 10.98
CA LEU A 69 -1.47 -5.71 9.61
C LEU A 69 -1.40 -7.21 9.32
N GLU A 70 -0.77 -7.99 10.20
CA GLU A 70 -0.69 -9.46 10.06
C GLU A 70 -2.09 -10.09 9.97
N LEU A 71 -3.03 -9.67 10.83
CA LEU A 71 -4.42 -10.14 10.78
C LEU A 71 -5.14 -9.76 9.47
N ALA A 72 -4.88 -8.55 8.96
CA ALA A 72 -5.45 -8.10 7.70
C ALA A 72 -4.90 -8.87 6.50
N GLU A 73 -3.59 -9.15 6.49
CA GLU A 73 -2.93 -9.95 5.46
C GLU A 73 -3.44 -11.40 5.47
N GLU A 74 -3.53 -12.03 6.64
CA GLU A 74 -4.08 -13.39 6.78
C GLU A 74 -5.54 -13.45 6.30
N ALA A 75 -6.37 -12.47 6.68
CA ALA A 75 -7.75 -12.40 6.23
C ALA A 75 -7.86 -12.23 4.71
N SER A 76 -6.99 -11.42 4.11
CA SER A 76 -6.92 -11.21 2.65
C SER A 76 -6.52 -12.49 1.92
N GLU A 77 -5.53 -13.21 2.43
CA GLU A 77 -5.09 -14.48 1.86
C GLU A 77 -6.19 -15.55 1.95
N GLN A 78 -6.86 -15.67 3.11
CA GLN A 78 -7.99 -16.58 3.29
C GLN A 78 -9.14 -16.25 2.35
N LYS A 79 -9.49 -14.96 2.18
CA LYS A 79 -10.50 -14.50 1.22
C LYS A 79 -10.14 -14.92 -0.21
N SER A 80 -8.88 -14.71 -0.61
CA SER A 80 -8.39 -15.04 -1.95
C SER A 80 -8.44 -16.55 -2.21
N ARG A 81 -7.96 -17.37 -1.27
CA ARG A 81 -8.02 -18.83 -1.36
C ARG A 81 -9.46 -19.35 -1.42
N PHE A 82 -10.35 -18.80 -0.60
CA PHE A 82 -11.76 -19.16 -0.62
C PHE A 82 -12.39 -18.90 -2.00
N LEU A 83 -12.16 -17.71 -2.56
CA LEU A 83 -12.75 -17.33 -3.85
C LEU A 83 -12.15 -18.12 -5.03
N ALA A 84 -10.85 -18.40 -5.01
CA ALA A 84 -10.22 -19.28 -5.99
C ALA A 84 -10.83 -20.70 -5.97
N ASN A 85 -11.00 -21.28 -4.78
CA ASN A 85 -11.61 -22.60 -4.62
C ASN A 85 -13.08 -22.60 -5.10
N MET A 86 -13.86 -21.60 -4.70
CA MET A 86 -15.25 -21.46 -5.15
C MET A 86 -15.35 -21.28 -6.66
N SER A 87 -14.44 -20.53 -7.28
CA SER A 87 -14.39 -20.40 -8.74
C SER A 87 -14.24 -21.76 -9.44
N HIS A 88 -13.34 -22.62 -8.95
CA HIS A 88 -13.18 -23.98 -9.51
C HIS A 88 -14.42 -24.86 -9.29
N GLU A 89 -15.03 -24.80 -8.10
CA GLU A 89 -16.24 -25.57 -7.78
C GLU A 89 -17.48 -25.09 -8.53
N LEU A 90 -17.55 -23.81 -8.89
CA LEU A 90 -18.62 -23.25 -9.73
C LEU A 90 -18.39 -23.53 -11.22
N ARG A 91 -17.14 -23.45 -11.70
CA ARG A 91 -16.82 -23.69 -13.12
C ARG A 91 -17.17 -25.11 -13.56
N THR A 92 -16.93 -26.11 -12.72
CA THR A 92 -17.16 -27.52 -13.05
C THR A 92 -18.62 -27.83 -13.43
N PRO A 93 -19.64 -27.53 -12.60
CA PRO A 93 -21.04 -27.75 -12.96
C PRO A 93 -21.49 -26.90 -14.15
N ILE A 94 -21.05 -25.63 -14.26
CA ILE A 94 -21.42 -24.78 -15.41
C ILE A 94 -20.84 -25.33 -16.71
N SER A 95 -19.59 -25.78 -16.71
CA SER A 95 -18.95 -26.41 -17.88
C SER A 95 -19.69 -27.69 -18.27
N GLY A 96 -20.21 -28.43 -17.29
CA GLY A 96 -21.09 -29.57 -17.53
C GLY A 96 -22.42 -29.17 -18.19
N ILE A 97 -23.06 -28.08 -17.71
CA ILE A 97 -24.26 -27.51 -18.33
C ILE A 97 -23.99 -27.10 -19.77
N LEU A 98 -22.87 -26.41 -20.03
CA LEU A 98 -22.49 -25.98 -21.38
C LEU A 98 -22.28 -27.17 -22.31
N GLY A 99 -21.62 -28.24 -21.85
CA GLY A 99 -21.46 -29.47 -22.63
C GLY A 99 -22.79 -30.17 -22.93
N MET A 100 -23.74 -30.17 -21.98
CA MET A 100 -25.08 -30.71 -22.22
C MET A 100 -25.86 -29.84 -23.22
N VAL A 101 -25.71 -28.52 -23.15
CA VAL A 101 -26.30 -27.55 -24.08
C VAL A 101 -25.73 -27.70 -25.48
N GLU A 102 -24.42 -27.92 -25.65
CA GLU A 102 -23.79 -28.23 -26.94
C GLU A 102 -24.35 -29.53 -27.54
N LEU A 103 -24.45 -30.60 -26.73
CA LEU A 103 -25.03 -31.86 -27.17
C LEU A 103 -26.49 -31.68 -27.62
N LEU A 104 -27.30 -30.93 -26.87
CA LEU A 104 -28.69 -30.63 -27.25
C LEU A 104 -28.76 -29.76 -28.51
N SER A 105 -27.86 -28.78 -28.66
CA SER A 105 -27.78 -27.92 -29.84
C SER A 105 -27.47 -28.71 -31.12
N SER A 106 -26.79 -29.86 -31.00
CA SER A 106 -26.51 -30.77 -32.11
C SER A 106 -27.67 -31.73 -32.47
N SER A 107 -28.77 -31.69 -31.72
CA SER A 107 -29.94 -32.58 -31.90
C SER A 107 -31.08 -31.92 -32.69
N GLU A 108 -32.08 -32.70 -33.09
CA GLU A 108 -33.31 -32.16 -33.69
C GLU A 108 -34.15 -31.44 -32.62
N LEU A 109 -34.07 -30.11 -32.62
CA LEU A 109 -34.88 -29.22 -31.79
C LEU A 109 -35.96 -28.53 -32.63
N ASP A 110 -37.12 -28.26 -32.03
CA ASP A 110 -38.08 -27.30 -32.58
C ASP A 110 -37.61 -25.84 -32.33
N GLU A 111 -38.35 -24.87 -32.86
CA GLU A 111 -37.99 -23.45 -32.77
C GLU A 111 -37.97 -22.94 -31.31
N GLN A 112 -38.96 -23.33 -30.50
CA GLN A 112 -39.02 -22.92 -29.10
C GLN A 112 -37.90 -23.56 -28.27
N GLN A 113 -37.59 -24.82 -28.54
CA GLN A 113 -36.48 -25.54 -27.89
C GLN A 113 -35.13 -24.91 -28.25
N ARG A 114 -34.93 -24.49 -29.51
CA ARG A 114 -33.72 -23.78 -29.93
C ARG A 114 -33.52 -22.46 -29.16
N ASP A 115 -34.58 -21.66 -29.02
CA ASP A 115 -34.53 -20.41 -28.27
C ASP A 115 -34.19 -20.65 -26.79
N VAL A 116 -34.77 -21.68 -26.17
CA VAL A 116 -34.46 -22.06 -24.79
C VAL A 116 -33.00 -22.49 -24.64
N VAL A 117 -32.51 -23.36 -25.52
CA VAL A 117 -31.11 -23.84 -25.49
C VAL A 117 -30.13 -22.68 -25.68
N SER A 118 -30.40 -21.75 -26.62
CA SER A 118 -29.61 -20.54 -26.84
C SER A 118 -29.62 -19.60 -25.62
N THR A 119 -30.76 -19.50 -24.93
CA THR A 119 -30.88 -18.68 -23.71
C THR A 119 -30.06 -19.28 -22.57
N ILE A 120 -30.08 -20.61 -22.40
CA ILE A 120 -29.29 -21.30 -21.38
C ILE A 120 -27.78 -21.13 -21.68
N ALA A 121 -27.36 -21.28 -22.93
CA ALA A 121 -25.97 -21.09 -23.36
C ALA A 121 -25.46 -19.69 -22.99
N SER A 122 -26.14 -18.65 -23.49
CA SER A 122 -25.76 -17.26 -23.24
C SER A 122 -25.75 -16.87 -21.76
N THR A 123 -26.67 -17.44 -20.96
CA THR A 123 -26.69 -17.23 -19.51
C THR A 123 -25.51 -17.90 -18.82
N ALA A 124 -25.15 -19.12 -19.22
CA ALA A 124 -24.01 -19.85 -18.68
C ALA A 124 -22.69 -19.15 -19.00
N ASP A 125 -22.52 -18.67 -20.24
CA ASP A 125 -21.35 -17.89 -20.66
C ASP A 125 -21.22 -16.59 -19.86
N SER A 126 -22.32 -15.83 -19.73
CA SER A 126 -22.35 -14.61 -18.93
C SER A 126 -21.98 -14.87 -17.47
N PHE A 127 -22.42 -16.01 -16.92
CA PHE A 127 -22.10 -16.38 -15.54
C PHE A 127 -20.62 -16.77 -15.36
N LEU A 128 -20.02 -17.46 -16.33
CA LEU A 128 -18.58 -17.75 -16.33
C LEU A 128 -17.75 -16.47 -16.43
N GLU A 129 -18.14 -15.52 -17.27
CA GLU A 129 -17.47 -14.22 -17.35
C GLU A 129 -17.52 -13.47 -16.02
N LEU A 130 -18.68 -13.44 -15.35
CA LEU A 130 -18.80 -12.82 -14.02
C LEU A 130 -17.91 -13.50 -12.97
N ILE A 131 -17.79 -14.84 -13.00
CA ILE A 131 -16.90 -15.57 -12.10
C ILE A 131 -15.43 -15.21 -12.38
N HIS A 132 -15.02 -15.14 -13.64
CA HIS A 132 -13.66 -14.72 -14.00
C HIS A 132 -13.37 -13.29 -13.54
N GLN A 133 -14.27 -12.34 -13.81
CA GLN A 133 -14.12 -10.95 -13.37
C GLN A 133 -14.02 -10.83 -11.85
N LEU A 134 -14.81 -11.60 -11.10
CA LEU A 134 -14.74 -11.64 -9.65
C LEU A 134 -13.38 -12.16 -9.17
N LEU A 135 -12.86 -13.22 -9.80
CA LEU A 135 -11.55 -13.78 -9.47
C LEU A 135 -10.41 -12.78 -9.77
N ASP A 136 -10.43 -12.15 -10.94
CA ASP A 136 -9.41 -11.18 -11.34
C ASP A 136 -9.41 -9.97 -10.39
N PHE A 137 -10.59 -9.47 -10.03
CA PHE A 137 -10.72 -8.41 -9.02
C PHE A 137 -10.08 -8.80 -7.69
N THR A 138 -10.25 -10.05 -7.25
CA THR A 138 -9.68 -10.52 -5.98
C THR A 138 -8.16 -10.67 -6.02
N LYS A 139 -7.61 -11.07 -7.17
CA LYS A 139 -6.15 -11.09 -7.37
C LYS A 139 -5.58 -9.67 -7.34
N VAL A 140 -6.27 -8.69 -7.94
CA VAL A 140 -5.86 -7.27 -7.91
C VAL A 140 -5.88 -6.74 -6.48
N GLU A 141 -6.96 -6.97 -5.72
CA GLU A 141 -7.06 -6.54 -4.31
C GLU A 141 -5.94 -7.13 -3.44
N ALA A 142 -5.55 -8.39 -3.70
CA ALA A 142 -4.48 -9.06 -2.98
C ALA A 142 -3.06 -8.67 -3.46
N GLY A 143 -2.93 -7.85 -4.50
CA GLY A 143 -1.64 -7.58 -5.15
C GLY A 143 -1.01 -8.81 -5.80
N ALA A 144 -1.80 -9.85 -6.07
CA ALA A 144 -1.38 -11.16 -6.56
C ALA A 144 -1.52 -11.30 -8.10
N VAL A 145 -1.72 -10.18 -8.82
CA VAL A 145 -1.63 -10.18 -10.29
C VAL A 145 -0.17 -10.15 -10.67
N GLU A 146 0.34 -11.28 -11.11
CA GLU A 146 1.65 -11.40 -11.73
C GLU A 146 1.45 -11.34 -13.24
N LEU A 147 2.08 -10.36 -13.90
CA LEU A 147 2.17 -10.34 -15.36
C LEU A 147 3.23 -11.34 -15.79
N GLU A 148 2.89 -12.23 -16.72
CA GLU A 148 3.88 -13.17 -17.25
C GLU A 148 4.71 -12.51 -18.35
N GLU A 149 6.03 -12.48 -18.21
CA GLU A 149 6.91 -12.06 -19.31
C GLU A 149 7.11 -13.22 -20.29
N THR A 150 6.21 -13.34 -21.27
CA THR A 150 6.29 -14.36 -22.32
C THR A 150 6.46 -13.73 -23.70
N GLU A 151 7.29 -14.32 -24.56
CA GLU A 151 7.41 -13.85 -25.95
C GLU A 151 6.20 -14.31 -26.77
N PHE A 152 5.45 -13.37 -27.32
CA PHE A 152 4.28 -13.65 -28.16
C PHE A 152 4.34 -12.95 -29.53
N ASP A 153 3.59 -13.47 -30.51
CA ASP A 153 3.43 -12.82 -31.82
C ASP A 153 2.27 -11.82 -31.76
N VAL A 154 2.59 -10.53 -31.80
CA VAL A 154 1.61 -9.44 -31.68
C VAL A 154 0.62 -9.48 -32.84
N TRP A 155 1.09 -9.82 -34.05
CA TRP A 155 0.25 -9.81 -35.25
C TRP A 155 -0.77 -10.95 -35.19
N ASP A 156 -0.34 -12.15 -34.82
CA ASP A 156 -1.24 -13.31 -34.63
C ASP A 156 -2.29 -13.04 -33.54
N THR A 157 -1.87 -12.48 -32.40
CA THR A 157 -2.78 -12.11 -31.32
C THR A 157 -3.83 -11.10 -31.80
N CYS A 158 -3.42 -10.03 -32.47
CA CYS A 158 -4.36 -9.05 -32.98
C CYS A 158 -5.28 -9.61 -34.07
N GLU A 159 -4.78 -10.47 -34.96
CA GLU A 159 -5.58 -11.13 -36.00
C GLU A 159 -6.65 -12.05 -35.39
N ARG A 160 -6.30 -12.83 -34.35
CA ARG A 160 -7.26 -13.64 -33.60
C ARG A 160 -8.34 -12.81 -32.92
N VAL A 161 -7.97 -11.68 -32.32
CA VAL A 161 -8.93 -10.74 -31.73
C VAL A 161 -9.84 -10.15 -32.82
N ALA A 162 -9.28 -9.77 -33.96
CA ALA A 162 -10.05 -9.25 -35.09
C ALA A 162 -11.06 -10.30 -35.61
N GLN A 163 -10.67 -11.58 -35.70
CA GLN A 163 -11.57 -12.67 -36.09
C GLN A 163 -12.73 -12.86 -35.09
N LEU A 164 -12.45 -12.80 -33.79
CA LEU A 164 -13.49 -12.86 -32.75
C LEU A 164 -14.48 -11.69 -32.88
N LEU A 165 -13.98 -10.48 -33.08
CA LEU A 165 -14.81 -9.28 -33.23
C LEU A 165 -15.61 -9.29 -34.53
N GLN A 166 -15.06 -9.84 -35.63
CA GLN A 166 -15.76 -10.00 -36.90
C GLN A 166 -17.05 -10.81 -36.73
N VAL A 167 -17.02 -11.90 -35.97
CA VAL A 167 -18.21 -12.72 -35.68
C VAL A 167 -19.30 -11.88 -34.99
N SER A 168 -18.93 -11.05 -34.01
CA SER A 168 -19.89 -10.17 -33.32
C SER A 168 -20.39 -9.04 -34.23
N ALA A 169 -19.55 -8.53 -35.13
CA ALA A 169 -19.91 -7.51 -36.10
C ALA A 169 -20.92 -8.04 -37.13
N ASP A 170 -20.69 -9.25 -37.66
CA ASP A 170 -21.58 -9.93 -38.60
C ASP A 170 -22.97 -10.17 -37.98
N GLN A 171 -23.01 -10.62 -36.72
CA GLN A 171 -24.27 -10.81 -35.97
C GLN A 171 -25.06 -9.51 -35.81
N LYS A 172 -24.37 -8.36 -35.72
CA LYS A 172 -24.99 -7.04 -35.57
C LYS A 172 -25.18 -6.30 -36.89
N GLY A 173 -24.78 -6.89 -38.02
CA GLY A 173 -24.84 -6.27 -39.35
C GLY A 173 -23.95 -5.03 -39.49
N VAL A 174 -22.83 -4.98 -38.75
CA VAL A 174 -21.88 -3.85 -38.76
C VAL A 174 -20.64 -4.23 -39.57
N THR A 175 -20.17 -3.33 -40.44
CA THR A 175 -18.88 -3.50 -41.13
C THR A 175 -17.73 -3.31 -40.15
N PHE A 176 -16.82 -4.29 -40.10
CA PHE A 176 -15.61 -4.27 -39.28
C PHE A 176 -14.40 -4.46 -40.20
N ASP A 177 -13.47 -3.50 -40.16
CA ASP A 177 -12.20 -3.55 -40.87
C ASP A 177 -11.06 -3.43 -39.85
N PHE A 178 -10.05 -4.28 -39.99
CA PHE A 178 -8.88 -4.30 -39.12
C PHE A 178 -7.60 -4.17 -39.94
N VAL A 179 -6.71 -3.25 -39.55
CA VAL A 179 -5.42 -3.01 -40.20
C VAL A 179 -4.34 -2.81 -39.14
N LEU A 180 -3.24 -3.54 -39.26
CA LEU A 180 -2.00 -3.32 -38.51
C LEU A 180 -1.05 -2.44 -39.32
N ASP A 181 -0.44 -1.46 -38.64
CA ASP A 181 0.66 -0.70 -39.22
C ASP A 181 1.93 -1.57 -39.33
N GLY A 182 2.72 -1.35 -40.37
CA GLY A 182 3.98 -2.07 -40.59
C GLY A 182 5.04 -1.79 -39.52
N ASP A 183 4.91 -0.69 -38.78
CA ASP A 183 5.81 -0.34 -37.69
C ASP A 183 5.54 -1.13 -36.39
N VAL A 184 4.46 -1.92 -36.33
CA VAL A 184 4.15 -2.76 -35.17
C VAL A 184 5.13 -3.94 -35.11
N PRO A 185 5.90 -4.10 -34.01
CA PRO A 185 6.83 -5.21 -33.88
C PRO A 185 6.08 -6.54 -33.88
N ARG A 186 6.62 -7.52 -34.61
CA ARG A 186 6.00 -8.85 -34.67
C ARG A 186 6.08 -9.62 -33.36
N ARG A 187 7.13 -9.38 -32.57
CA ARG A 187 7.36 -10.07 -31.29
C ARG A 187 7.42 -9.05 -30.16
N ALA A 188 6.74 -9.34 -29.06
CA ALA A 188 6.80 -8.58 -27.82
C ALA A 188 6.91 -9.54 -26.64
N VAL A 189 7.37 -9.02 -25.49
CA VAL A 189 7.44 -9.76 -24.23
C VAL A 189 6.47 -9.12 -23.25
N GLY A 190 5.54 -9.90 -22.72
CA GLY A 190 4.51 -9.45 -21.78
C GLY A 190 3.28 -10.37 -21.79
N ASP A 191 2.21 -9.84 -21.23
CA ASP A 191 0.86 -10.44 -21.11
C ASP A 191 -0.18 -9.43 -21.63
#